data_AF-A0A1I1NP74-F1
#
_entry.id   AF-A0A1I1NP74-F1
#
_cell.length_a   1.000
_cell.length_b   1.000
_cell.length_c   1.000
_cell.angle_alpha   90.00
_cell.angle_beta   90.00
_cell.angle_gamma   90.00
#
_symmetry.space_group_name_H-M   'P 1'
#
loop_
_entity.id
_entity.type
_entity.pdbx_description
1 polymer ?
#
loop_
_entity_poly.entity_id
_entity_poly.type
_entity_poly.pdbx_seq_one_letter_code
_entity_poly.pdbx_strand_id
1 'polypeptide(L)' 'MRRAKIIAVAFVGFAGLAACGGTVGEQALVGGAAGLGTAAVTGGNIGTGAIIGGAANVAYCQSNPGACRSVN' A
#
# COMPACT_ATOMS: atom_id res chain seq x y z
N MET A 1 6.25 22.63 -5.89
CA MET A 1 5.13 21.66 -5.90
C MET A 1 5.55 20.20 -6.15
N ARG A 2 6.46 19.87 -7.08
CA ARG A 2 6.91 18.47 -7.31
C ARG A 2 7.57 17.79 -6.10
N ARG A 3 8.40 18.52 -5.35
CA ARG A 3 9.12 17.97 -4.18
C ARG A 3 8.18 17.58 -3.04
N ALA A 4 7.17 18.40 -2.74
CA ALA A 4 6.16 18.09 -1.73
C ALA A 4 5.33 16.84 -2.08
N LYS A 5 5.01 16.63 -3.37
CA LYS A 5 4.34 15.41 -3.84
C LYS A 5 5.21 14.16 -3.68
N ILE A 6 6.50 14.26 -3.98
CA ILE A 6 7.46 13.16 -3.81
C ILE A 6 7.62 12.81 -2.32
N ILE A 7 7.72 13.83 -1.46
CA ILE A 7 7.82 13.63 0.00
C ILE A 7 6.54 12.99 0.55
N ALA A 8 5.36 13.40 0.08
CA ALA A 8 4.09 12.81 0.49
C ALA A 8 3.97 11.34 0.04
N VAL A 9 4.36 11.00 -1.20
CA VAL A 9 4.38 9.61 -1.69
C VAL A 9 5.38 8.77 -0.92
N ALA A 10 6.56 9.33 -0.61
CA ALA A 10 7.55 8.64 0.21
C ALA A 10 7.03 8.39 1.64
N PHE A 11 6.41 9.39 2.27
CA PHE A 11 5.81 9.24 3.60
C PHE A 11 4.69 8.20 3.63
N VAL A 12 3.82 8.19 2.62
CA VAL A 12 2.76 7.16 2.49
C VAL A 12 3.37 5.78 2.22
N GLY A 13 4.44 5.70 1.42
CA GLY A 13 5.15 4.45 1.17
C GLY A 13 5.82 3.89 2.43
N PHE A 14 6.49 4.73 3.22
CA PHE A 14 7.13 4.33 4.47
C PHE A 14 6.11 4.04 5.59
N ALA A 15 5.04 4.83 5.69
CA ALA A 15 3.95 4.58 6.63
C ALA A 15 3.16 3.31 6.26
N GLY A 16 2.96 3.05 4.96
CA GLY A 16 2.35 1.81 4.47
C GLY A 16 3.22 0.58 4.68
N LEU A 17 4.55 0.72 4.59
CA LEU A 17 5.51 -0.35 4.95
C LEU A 17 5.45 -0.70 6.44
N ALA A 18 5.29 0.31 7.31
CA ALA A 18 5.13 0.12 8.74
C ALA A 18 3.72 -0.39 9.14
N ALA A 19 2.73 -0.21 8.26
CA ALA A 19 1.34 -0.55 8.47
C ALA A 19 0.85 -1.61 7.47
N CYS A 20 1.59 -2.70 7.32
CA CYS A 20 1.01 -3.91 6.72
C CYS A 20 -0.31 -4.27 7.41
N GLY A 21 -0.48 -3.94 8.69
CA GLY A 21 -1.70 -4.23 9.43
C GLY A 21 -1.67 -5.66 9.99
N GLY A 22 -2.33 -5.85 11.13
CA GLY A 22 -2.27 -7.11 11.87
C GLY A 22 -3.06 -8.25 11.24
N THR A 23 -3.93 -7.95 10.26
CA THR A 23 -4.83 -8.92 9.63
C THR A 23 -4.78 -8.84 8.11
N VAL A 24 -5.13 -9.94 7.44
CA VAL A 24 -5.21 -10.01 5.96
C VAL A 24 -6.18 -8.95 5.40
N GLY A 25 -7.25 -8.62 6.13
CA GLY A 25 -8.19 -7.58 5.74
C GLY A 25 -7.55 -6.20 5.70
N GLU A 26 -6.81 -5.81 6.74
CA GLU A 26 -6.08 -4.54 6.75
C GLU A 26 -4.97 -4.49 5.70
N GLN A 27 -4.25 -5.60 5.51
CA GLN A 27 -3.24 -5.71 4.44
C GLN A 27 -3.87 -5.46 3.07
N ALA A 28 -5.01 -6.09 2.78
CA ALA A 28 -5.73 -5.89 1.53
C ALA A 28 -6.25 -4.46 1.39
N LEU A 29 -6.75 -3.87 2.48
CA LEU A 29 -7.30 -2.52 2.48
C LEU A 29 -6.22 -1.46 2.20
N VAL A 30 -5.08 -1.56 2.87
CA VAL A 30 -3.94 -0.63 2.71
C VAL A 30 -3.35 -0.75 1.30
N GLY A 31 -3.08 -1.98 0.86
CA GLY A 31 -2.58 -2.24 -0.49
C GLY A 31 -3.56 -1.80 -1.57
N GLY A 32 -4.85 -2.05 -1.37
CA GLY A 32 -5.90 -1.67 -2.30
C GLY A 32 -6.08 -0.16 -2.37
N ALA A 33 -6.05 0.53 -1.23
CA ALA A 33 -6.07 2.00 -1.17
C ALA A 33 -4.87 2.64 -1.89
N ALA A 34 -3.68 2.07 -1.72
CA ALA A 34 -2.50 2.52 -2.46
C ALA A 34 -2.63 2.23 -3.97
N GLY A 35 -3.10 1.04 -4.34
CA GLY A 35 -3.29 0.62 -5.72
C GLY A 35 -4.37 1.41 -6.48
N LEU A 36 -5.48 1.73 -5.82
CA LEU A 36 -6.55 2.55 -6.40
C LEU A 36 -6.11 4.01 -6.53
N GLY A 37 -5.39 4.54 -5.54
CA GLY A 37 -4.83 5.89 -5.58
C GLY A 37 -3.79 6.05 -6.69
N THR A 38 -2.91 5.07 -6.88
CA THR A 38 -1.93 5.08 -7.97
C THR A 38 -2.63 4.99 -9.33
N ALA A 39 -3.58 4.07 -9.51
CA ALA A 39 -4.37 3.98 -10.74
C ALA A 39 -5.15 5.27 -11.05
N ALA A 40 -5.73 5.92 -10.05
CA ALA A 40 -6.45 7.18 -10.23
C ALA A 40 -5.53 8.32 -10.72
N VAL A 41 -4.28 8.37 -10.23
CA VAL A 41 -3.31 9.41 -10.64
C VAL A 41 -2.68 9.10 -12.00
N THR A 42 -2.47 7.83 -12.32
CA THR A 42 -1.87 7.41 -13.61
C THR A 42 -2.89 7.26 -14.73
N GLY A 43 -4.19 7.43 -14.45
CA GLY A 43 -5.28 7.23 -15.42
C GLY A 43 -5.53 5.76 -15.76
N GLY A 44 -5.07 4.83 -14.92
CA GLY A 44 -5.30 3.40 -15.06
C GLY A 44 -6.66 2.95 -14.52
N ASN A 45 -6.98 1.67 -14.72
CA ASN A 45 -8.21 1.08 -14.17
C ASN A 45 -8.13 1.02 -12.63
N ILE A 46 -9.00 1.79 -11.97
CA ILE A 46 -9.03 1.92 -10.51
C ILE A 46 -9.35 0.57 -9.83
N GLY A 47 -10.29 -0.20 -10.37
CA GLY A 47 -10.66 -1.51 -9.82
C GLY A 47 -9.51 -2.51 -9.93
N THR A 48 -8.84 -2.56 -11.08
CA THR A 48 -7.65 -3.38 -11.28
C THR A 48 -6.51 -2.95 -10.35
N GLY A 49 -6.26 -1.65 -10.23
CA GLY A 49 -5.25 -1.10 -9.32
C GLY A 49 -5.52 -1.48 -7.87
N ALA A 50 -6.78 -1.38 -7.41
CA ALA A 50 -7.19 -1.76 -6.07
C ALA A 50 -6.95 -3.26 -5.80
N ILE A 51 -7.39 -4.13 -6.73
CA ILE A 51 -7.26 -5.57 -6.57
C ILE A 51 -5.79 -5.99 -6.56
N ILE A 52 -5.00 -5.51 -7.52
CA ILE A 52 -3.58 -5.85 -7.62
C ILE A 52 -2.82 -5.29 -6.42
N GLY A 53 -3.07 -4.03 -6.04
CA GLY A 53 -2.43 -3.41 -4.89
C GLY A 53 -2.74 -4.13 -3.58
N GLY A 54 -4.01 -4.51 -3.36
CA GLY A 54 -4.43 -5.26 -2.18
C GLY A 54 -3.80 -6.66 -2.13
N ALA A 55 -3.88 -7.41 -3.24
CA ALA A 55 -3.31 -8.75 -3.32
C ALA A 55 -1.78 -8.74 -3.19
N ALA A 56 -1.11 -7.78 -3.82
CA ALA A 56 0.35 -7.63 -3.73
C ALA A 56 0.78 -7.28 -2.31
N ASN A 57 0.04 -6.40 -1.61
CA ASN A 57 0.36 -6.06 -0.23
C ASN A 57 0.16 -7.26 0.71
N VAL A 58 -0.96 -7.98 0.60
CA VAL A 58 -1.18 -9.22 1.36
C VAL A 58 -0.06 -10.23 1.09
N ALA A 59 0.24 -10.50 -0.18
CA ALA A 59 1.29 -11.45 -0.54
C ALA A 59 2.66 -11.03 0.01
N TYR A 60 2.98 -9.74 -0.04
CA TYR A 60 4.22 -9.19 0.50
C TYR A 60 4.29 -9.34 2.02
N CYS A 61 3.24 -8.95 2.75
CA CYS A 61 3.23 -9.03 4.21
C CYS A 61 3.24 -10.49 4.72
N GLN A 62 2.59 -11.41 3.99
CA GLN A 62 2.57 -12.84 4.33
C GLN A 62 3.89 -13.55 3.99
N SER A 63 4.58 -13.13 2.93
CA SER A 63 5.89 -13.71 2.55
C SER A 63 7.06 -13.10 3.31
N ASN A 64 6.89 -11.91 3.88
CA ASN A 64 7.95 -11.20 4.60
C ASN A 64 7.52 -10.70 6.00
N PRO A 65 7.10 -11.61 6.91
CA PRO A 65 6.51 -11.24 8.21
C PRO A 65 7.46 -10.46 9.13
N GLY A 66 8.77 -10.55 8.93
CA GLY A 66 9.78 -9.80 9.70
C GLY A 66 9.84 -8.30 9.36
N ALA A 67 9.49 -7.91 8.13
CA ALA A 67 9.43 -6.50 7.72
C ALA A 67 8.11 -5.82 8.07
N CYS A 68 7.09 -6.64 8.36
CA CYS A 68 5.71 -6.23 8.57
C CYS A 68 5.30 -6.34 10.04
N ARG A 69 6.29 -6.30 10.93
CA ARG A 69 6.07 -6.41 12.36
C ARG A 69 5.37 -5.13 12.82
N SER A 70 4.11 -5.27 13.26
CA SER A 70 3.43 -4.23 14.03
C SER A 70 4.38 -3.76 15.12
N VAL A 71 4.84 -2.52 15.00
CA VAL A 71 5.49 -1.81 16.10
C VAL A 71 4.40 -1.58 17.14
N ASN A 72 4.26 -2.54 18.05
CA ASN A 72 3.53 -2.38 19.30
C ASN A 72 4.40 -1.60 20.29
#